data_AF-A0AAV4GY40-F1
#
_entry.id   AF-A0AAV4GY40-F1
#
_cell.length_a   1.000
_cell.length_b   1.000
_cell.length_c   1.000
_cell.angle_alpha   90.00
_cell.angle_beta   90.00
_cell.angle_gamma   90.00
#
_symmetry.space_group_name_H-M   'P 1'
#
loop_
_entity.id
_entity.type
_entity.pdbx_description
1 polymer ?
#
loop_
_entity_poly.entity_id
_entity_poly.type
_entity_poly.pdbx_seq_one_letter_code
_entity_poly.pdbx_strand_id
1 'polypeptide(L)'
;MEKDSDVLTKYRAVTNKLKKRFLKKPNVSEGSEEFAALAKSLKSQECPQYAGFCCLAQARCEHTLSNSAGEAQALTDAARAFLEAEQMDRELRVPGFQEHLTAAINCYSHAIRVHIENKQIALAASLCLEVGNVLKKMNRPGEAIGHYQRASELQSQVSLSKCLPNMVRLGAKSSEVVVVVVVVELVVVVVVVVVVVVVGLVVVVVVVVVVVVVVVLVVGLVVVIIVVVAVVVGLVVVIIVVVAVVSALDCLSALQKVADCKMETKDYEGALAVLTEMAYLAHERGGSSVTGRPIGAYCDILAKCEITRVLLLLLLQPTPQRIRPEHAQTLEKYTWESFDSLTEMYLGEDLYLLLQSVVMACQSKDLVSLNALQKDLWPLLEPDQNQLLHFVIREHTHPSGDGI
;
A
#
# COMPACT_ATOMS: atom_id res chain seq x y z
N MET A 1 22.23 3.21 39.08
CA MET A 1 23.54 3.91 39.17
C MET A 1 24.70 3.04 38.68
N GLU A 2 24.99 1.88 39.28
CA GLU A 2 26.13 1.06 38.81
C GLU A 2 25.94 0.50 37.39
N LYS A 3 24.76 -0.07 37.07
CA LYS A 3 24.45 -0.61 35.73
C LYS A 3 24.63 0.42 34.60
N ASP A 4 24.23 1.66 34.85
CA ASP A 4 24.26 2.76 33.87
C ASP A 4 25.71 3.13 33.50
N SER A 5 26.62 3.01 34.47
CA SER A 5 28.06 3.26 34.26
C SER A 5 28.70 2.23 33.32
N ASP A 6 28.28 0.96 33.41
CA ASP A 6 28.74 -0.14 32.56
C ASP A 6 28.22 0.00 31.12
N VAL A 7 26.93 0.33 30.96
CA VAL A 7 26.32 0.63 29.65
C VAL A 7 27.07 1.77 28.92
N LEU A 8 27.27 2.91 29.60
CA LEU A 8 27.96 4.06 29.00
C LEU A 8 29.45 3.76 28.71
N THR A 9 30.09 2.91 29.53
CA THR A 9 31.47 2.46 29.30
C THR A 9 31.55 1.54 28.07
N LYS A 10 30.64 0.58 27.93
CA LYS A 10 30.51 -0.29 26.75
C LYS A 10 30.26 0.51 25.47
N TYR A 11 29.28 1.42 25.47
CA TYR A 11 28.99 2.29 24.33
C TYR A 11 30.20 3.15 23.92
N ARG A 12 30.92 3.73 24.90
CA ARG A 12 32.18 4.47 24.66
C ARG A 12 33.29 3.57 24.12
N ALA A 13 33.38 2.32 24.56
CA ALA A 13 34.37 1.36 24.06
C ALA A 13 34.16 1.04 22.57
N VAL A 14 32.94 0.67 22.15
CA VAL A 14 32.61 0.44 20.73
C VAL A 14 32.89 1.70 19.90
N THR A 15 32.43 2.86 20.38
CA THR A 15 32.70 4.16 19.72
C THR A 15 34.21 4.44 19.56
N ASN A 16 35.03 4.04 20.53
CA ASN A 16 36.50 4.21 20.51
C ASN A 16 37.25 3.13 19.68
N LYS A 17 36.58 2.03 19.28
CA LYS A 17 37.07 1.13 18.22
C LYS A 17 36.87 1.76 16.84
N LEU A 18 35.74 2.44 16.63
CA LEU A 18 35.33 3.00 15.34
C LEU A 18 36.01 4.33 14.97
N LYS A 19 36.53 5.08 15.95
CA LYS A 19 37.35 6.28 15.67
C LYS A 19 38.58 5.92 14.84
N LYS A 20 38.82 6.69 13.76
CA LYS A 20 40.00 6.55 12.89
C LYS A 20 41.29 6.57 13.71
N ARG A 21 41.99 5.44 13.75
CA ARG A 21 43.39 5.36 14.21
C ARG A 21 44.29 5.51 12.98
N PHE A 22 45.45 6.15 13.13
CA PHE A 22 46.40 6.27 12.03
C PHE A 22 46.69 4.89 11.41
N LEU A 23 46.65 4.82 10.08
CA LEU A 23 47.00 3.65 9.24
C LEU A 23 46.07 2.41 9.28
N LYS A 24 45.02 2.31 10.13
CA LYS A 24 44.08 1.17 10.09
C LYS A 24 42.62 1.61 9.87
N LYS A 25 41.96 1.06 8.85
CA LYS A 25 40.50 1.15 8.67
C LYS A 25 39.81 0.44 9.87
N PRO A 26 38.86 1.07 10.58
CA PRO A 26 38.10 0.41 11.64
C PRO A 26 37.21 -0.70 11.06
N ASN A 27 36.93 -1.73 11.86
CA ASN A 27 36.03 -2.82 11.45
C ASN A 27 34.58 -2.41 11.75
N VAL A 28 33.88 -1.88 10.73
CA VAL A 28 32.58 -1.23 10.94
C VAL A 28 31.44 -2.23 11.12
N SER A 29 31.53 -3.43 10.53
CA SER A 29 30.55 -4.51 10.73
C SER A 29 30.54 -5.04 12.16
N GLU A 30 31.72 -5.39 12.70
CA GLU A 30 31.89 -5.79 14.11
C GLU A 30 31.35 -4.72 15.08
N GLY A 31 31.59 -3.43 14.79
CA GLY A 31 31.01 -2.34 15.58
C GLY A 31 29.48 -2.24 15.48
N SER A 32 28.91 -2.54 14.31
CA SER A 32 27.46 -2.61 14.11
C SER A 32 26.83 -3.74 14.91
N GLU A 33 27.43 -4.93 14.87
CA GLU A 33 27.00 -6.10 15.64
C GLU A 33 27.11 -5.87 17.16
N GLU A 34 28.19 -5.22 17.63
CA GLU A 34 28.33 -4.82 19.04
C GLU A 34 27.25 -3.82 19.49
N PHE A 35 26.89 -2.85 18.65
CA PHE A 35 25.77 -1.94 18.95
C PHE A 35 24.41 -2.66 18.92
N ALA A 36 24.18 -3.58 17.99
CA ALA A 36 22.95 -4.38 17.91
C ALA A 36 22.77 -5.29 19.14
N ALA A 37 23.86 -5.91 19.62
CA ALA A 37 23.86 -6.71 20.85
C ALA A 37 23.60 -5.84 22.09
N LEU A 38 24.23 -4.66 22.18
CA LEU A 38 24.01 -3.71 23.27
C LEU A 38 22.56 -3.18 23.28
N ALA A 39 21.99 -2.85 22.12
CA ALA A 39 20.60 -2.41 21.99
C ALA A 39 19.60 -3.48 22.48
N LYS A 40 19.81 -4.76 22.13
CA LYS A 40 18.99 -5.87 22.64
C LYS A 40 19.09 -6.02 24.16
N SER A 41 20.29 -5.92 24.71
CA SER A 41 20.53 -5.96 26.17
C SER A 41 19.83 -4.80 26.91
N LEU A 42 19.73 -3.63 26.28
CA LEU A 42 19.05 -2.45 26.84
C LEU A 42 17.53 -2.53 26.75
N LYS A 43 16.97 -3.11 25.69
CA LYS A 43 15.53 -3.44 25.64
C LYS A 43 15.16 -4.46 26.72
N SER A 44 15.98 -5.49 26.96
CA SER A 44 15.79 -6.43 28.08
C SER A 44 16.09 -5.87 29.48
N GLN A 45 16.42 -4.58 29.59
CA GLN A 45 16.63 -3.86 30.85
C GLN A 45 15.67 -2.67 31.01
N GLU A 46 14.59 -2.63 30.21
CA GLU A 46 13.54 -1.60 30.27
C GLU A 46 14.10 -0.17 30.05
N CYS A 47 15.18 -0.06 29.27
CA CYS A 47 15.90 1.18 28.96
C CYS A 47 15.77 1.58 27.46
N PRO A 48 14.55 1.81 26.94
CA PRO A 48 14.33 1.97 25.49
C PRO A 48 15.01 3.23 24.91
N GLN A 49 15.11 4.32 25.67
CA GLN A 49 15.84 5.54 25.29
C GLN A 49 17.29 5.23 24.86
N TYR A 50 18.02 4.48 25.69
CA TYR A 50 19.41 4.10 25.41
C TYR A 50 19.53 3.04 24.30
N ALA A 51 18.54 2.15 24.16
CA ALA A 51 18.47 1.24 23.02
C ALA A 51 18.31 2.01 21.70
N GLY A 52 17.48 3.06 21.66
CA GLY A 52 17.31 3.94 20.49
C GLY A 52 18.61 4.61 20.06
N PHE A 53 19.41 5.12 21.00
CA PHE A 53 20.74 5.66 20.70
C PHE A 53 21.73 4.60 20.18
N CYS A 54 21.65 3.35 20.66
CA CYS A 54 22.48 2.26 20.13
C CYS A 54 22.07 1.87 18.70
N CYS A 55 20.78 1.78 18.39
CA CYS A 55 20.29 1.53 17.03
C CYS A 55 20.62 2.69 16.06
N LEU A 56 20.64 3.95 16.53
CA LEU A 56 21.15 5.09 15.76
C LEU A 56 22.66 4.98 15.45
N ALA A 57 23.46 4.45 16.39
CA ALA A 57 24.87 4.21 16.16
C ALA A 57 25.10 3.05 15.17
N GLN A 58 24.29 2.00 15.26
CA GLN A 58 24.24 0.88 14.32
C GLN A 58 23.89 1.36 12.89
N ALA A 59 22.84 2.16 12.72
CA ALA A 59 22.45 2.71 11.41
C ALA A 59 23.59 3.49 10.72
N ARG A 60 24.36 4.28 11.48
CA ARG A 60 25.54 5.00 10.97
C ARG A 60 26.69 4.06 10.56
N CYS A 61 26.79 2.89 11.16
CA CYS A 61 27.72 1.84 10.76
C CYS A 61 27.27 1.20 9.45
N GLU A 62 26.01 0.79 9.34
CA GLU A 62 25.43 0.22 8.11
C GLU A 62 25.51 1.18 6.91
N HIS A 63 25.24 2.47 7.12
CA HIS A 63 25.44 3.52 6.12
C HIS A 63 26.88 3.55 5.59
N THR A 64 27.85 3.45 6.50
CA THR A 64 29.29 3.44 6.17
C THR A 64 29.73 2.12 5.47
N LEU A 65 28.94 1.06 5.63
CA LEU A 65 29.09 -0.22 4.91
C LEU A 65 28.32 -0.25 3.57
N SER A 66 27.59 0.82 3.24
CA SER A 66 26.65 0.90 2.11
C SER A 66 25.54 -0.16 2.13
N ASN A 67 25.16 -0.66 3.31
CA ASN A 67 24.08 -1.62 3.50
C ASN A 67 22.75 -0.89 3.76
N SER A 68 22.14 -0.33 2.71
CA SER A 68 20.92 0.48 2.85
C SER A 68 19.73 -0.26 3.48
N ALA A 69 19.65 -1.58 3.34
CA ALA A 69 18.60 -2.38 3.97
C ALA A 69 18.81 -2.51 5.49
N GLY A 70 20.05 -2.79 5.93
CA GLY A 70 20.41 -2.80 7.34
C GLY A 70 20.32 -1.41 7.99
N GLU A 71 20.72 -0.36 7.27
CA GLU A 71 20.57 1.04 7.68
C GLU A 71 19.10 1.38 7.94
N ALA A 72 18.22 1.15 6.96
CA ALA A 72 16.80 1.45 7.09
C ALA A 72 16.15 0.66 8.23
N GLN A 73 16.47 -0.64 8.39
CA GLN A 73 15.97 -1.43 9.50
C GLN A 73 16.43 -0.87 10.85
N ALA A 74 17.73 -0.59 11.03
CA ALA A 74 18.27 -0.04 12.27
C ALA A 74 17.67 1.35 12.61
N LEU A 75 17.36 2.17 11.61
CA LEU A 75 16.63 3.43 11.80
C LEU A 75 15.19 3.20 12.29
N THR A 76 14.46 2.22 11.76
CA THR A 76 13.10 1.89 12.24
C THR A 76 13.12 1.30 13.65
N ASP A 77 14.09 0.44 13.99
CA ASP A 77 14.23 -0.14 15.32
C ASP A 77 14.70 0.88 16.37
N ALA A 78 15.44 1.92 15.96
CA ALA A 78 15.72 3.11 16.76
C ALA A 78 14.47 3.95 17.00
N ALA A 79 13.71 4.23 15.93
CA ALA A 79 12.50 5.05 16.01
C ALA A 79 11.45 4.42 16.94
N ARG A 80 11.22 3.09 16.81
CA ARG A 80 10.33 2.34 17.69
C ARG A 80 10.76 2.40 19.16
N ALA A 81 12.07 2.33 19.45
CA ALA A 81 12.58 2.44 20.82
C ALA A 81 12.39 3.86 21.39
N PHE A 82 12.49 4.92 20.58
CA PHE A 82 12.16 6.28 21.04
C PHE A 82 10.64 6.49 21.25
N LEU A 83 9.78 5.82 20.48
CA LEU A 83 8.33 5.83 20.70
C LEU A 83 7.92 5.07 21.97
N GLU A 84 8.56 3.94 22.23
CA GLU A 84 8.41 3.14 23.45
C GLU A 84 8.78 3.97 24.70
N ALA A 85 9.86 4.73 24.63
CA ALA A 85 10.24 5.70 25.67
C ALA A 85 9.19 6.81 25.87
N GLU A 86 8.80 7.51 24.79
CA GLU A 86 7.77 8.56 24.84
C GLU A 86 6.44 8.02 25.41
N GLN A 87 6.09 6.76 25.14
CA GLN A 87 4.89 6.13 25.72
C GLN A 87 5.05 5.90 27.22
N MET A 88 6.20 5.38 27.70
CA MET A 88 6.47 5.25 29.13
C MET A 88 6.42 6.59 29.86
N ASP A 89 7.02 7.65 29.30
CA ASP A 89 7.00 9.00 29.86
C ASP A 89 5.56 9.55 29.98
N ARG A 90 4.69 9.23 29.03
CA ARG A 90 3.26 9.59 29.04
C ARG A 90 2.44 8.79 30.04
N GLU A 91 2.69 7.49 30.17
CA GLU A 91 2.04 6.62 31.15
C GLU A 91 2.40 7.04 32.58
N LEU A 92 3.67 7.43 32.81
CA LEU A 92 4.15 8.03 34.05
C LEU A 92 3.76 9.52 34.22
N ARG A 93 3.14 10.13 33.21
CA ARG A 93 2.72 11.55 33.14
C ARG A 93 3.86 12.55 33.43
N VAL A 94 5.07 12.24 32.98
CA VAL A 94 6.24 13.11 33.13
C VAL A 94 6.07 14.36 32.25
N PRO A 95 6.20 15.59 32.78
CA PRO A 95 6.21 16.81 31.98
C PRO A 95 7.52 16.93 31.16
N GLY A 96 7.54 16.34 29.97
CA GLY A 96 8.70 16.34 29.06
C GLY A 96 8.48 17.16 27.79
N PHE A 97 9.58 17.63 27.17
CA PHE A 97 9.58 18.42 25.93
C PHE A 97 9.37 17.58 24.64
N GLN A 98 8.96 16.31 24.77
CA GLN A 98 8.70 15.39 23.64
C GLN A 98 9.91 15.21 22.70
N GLU A 99 11.11 15.22 23.29
CA GLU A 99 12.38 15.00 22.60
C GLU A 99 12.46 13.60 21.98
N HIS A 100 11.90 12.59 22.64
CA HIS A 100 11.86 11.21 22.15
C HIS A 100 10.90 11.05 20.97
N LEU A 101 9.68 11.61 21.01
CA LEU A 101 8.82 11.70 19.84
C LEU A 101 9.50 12.41 18.66
N THR A 102 10.14 13.55 18.92
CA THR A 102 10.86 14.33 17.90
C THR A 102 12.03 13.54 17.30
N ALA A 103 12.77 12.79 18.11
CA ALA A 103 13.82 11.87 17.65
C ALA A 103 13.25 10.74 16.79
N ALA A 104 12.12 10.13 17.18
CA ALA A 104 11.47 9.07 16.43
C ALA A 104 11.01 9.54 15.03
N ILE A 105 10.32 10.68 14.94
CA ILE A 105 9.85 11.27 13.66
C ILE A 105 11.04 11.51 12.72
N ASN A 106 12.16 12.00 13.23
CA ASN A 106 13.39 12.20 12.46
C ASN A 106 14.02 10.86 11.99
N CYS A 107 14.03 9.83 12.84
CA CYS A 107 14.53 8.49 12.49
C CYS A 107 13.70 7.86 11.36
N TYR A 108 12.36 7.86 11.46
CA TYR A 108 11.50 7.38 10.38
C TYR A 108 11.64 8.23 9.11
N SER A 109 11.73 9.55 9.23
CA SER A 109 11.92 10.46 8.09
C SER A 109 13.24 10.21 7.35
N HIS A 110 14.26 9.67 8.03
CA HIS A 110 15.49 9.18 7.41
C HIS A 110 15.28 7.81 6.73
N ALA A 111 14.67 6.84 7.42
CA ALA A 111 14.39 5.51 6.86
C ALA A 111 13.54 5.56 5.57
N ILE A 112 12.51 6.43 5.55
CA ILE A 112 11.66 6.67 4.39
C ILE A 112 12.47 7.19 3.19
N ARG A 113 13.46 8.07 3.41
CA ARG A 113 14.37 8.55 2.34
C ARG A 113 15.22 7.41 1.80
N VAL A 114 15.86 6.63 2.68
CA VAL A 114 16.70 5.49 2.29
C VAL A 114 15.91 4.47 1.43
N HIS A 115 14.66 4.15 1.79
CA HIS A 115 13.82 3.28 0.96
C HIS A 115 13.43 3.91 -0.39
N ILE A 116 13.16 5.22 -0.45
CA ILE A 116 12.87 5.92 -1.73
C ILE A 116 14.09 5.93 -2.65
N GLU A 117 15.28 6.24 -2.12
CA GLU A 117 16.56 6.23 -2.85
C GLU A 117 16.88 4.84 -3.42
N ASN A 118 16.55 3.78 -2.66
CA ASN A 118 16.69 2.38 -3.09
C ASN A 118 15.49 1.86 -3.92
N LYS A 119 14.59 2.74 -4.37
CA LYS A 119 13.39 2.44 -5.19
C LYS A 119 12.37 1.49 -4.54
N GLN A 120 12.44 1.29 -3.23
CA GLN A 120 11.55 0.44 -2.44
C GLN A 120 10.29 1.22 -2.00
N ILE A 121 9.58 1.81 -2.98
CA ILE A 121 8.46 2.74 -2.77
C ILE A 121 7.35 2.15 -1.87
N ALA A 122 7.04 0.86 -2.03
CA ALA A 122 6.04 0.18 -1.21
C ALA A 122 6.43 0.09 0.28
N LEU A 123 7.71 -0.14 0.59
CA LEU A 123 8.20 -0.14 1.98
C LEU A 123 8.19 1.28 2.56
N ALA A 124 8.61 2.28 1.78
CA ALA A 124 8.52 3.68 2.18
C ALA A 124 7.07 4.10 2.52
N ALA A 125 6.09 3.69 1.70
CA ALA A 125 4.67 3.94 1.98
C ALA A 125 4.18 3.24 3.26
N SER A 126 4.59 1.99 3.49
CA SER A 126 4.22 1.26 4.72
C SER A 126 4.77 1.93 5.99
N LEU A 127 5.97 2.51 5.93
CA LEU A 127 6.54 3.29 7.04
C LEU A 127 5.86 4.64 7.22
N CYS A 128 5.45 5.32 6.13
CA CYS A 128 4.61 6.52 6.23
C CYS A 128 3.28 6.22 6.98
N LEU A 129 2.66 5.07 6.70
CA LEU A 129 1.48 4.59 7.42
C LEU A 129 1.78 4.26 8.89
N GLU A 130 2.90 3.59 9.18
CA GLU A 130 3.32 3.29 10.57
C GLU A 130 3.48 4.59 11.39
N VAL A 131 4.16 5.60 10.82
CA VAL A 131 4.33 6.92 11.45
C VAL A 131 2.98 7.60 11.70
N GLY A 132 2.12 7.68 10.68
CA GLY A 132 0.80 8.30 10.84
C GLY A 132 -0.06 7.61 11.91
N ASN A 133 -0.06 6.27 11.93
CA ASN A 133 -0.78 5.48 12.94
C ASN A 133 -0.27 5.80 14.36
N VAL A 134 1.05 5.96 14.54
CA VAL A 134 1.64 6.31 15.84
C VAL A 134 1.36 7.76 16.22
N LEU A 135 1.48 8.73 15.30
CA LEU A 135 1.17 10.13 15.57
C LEU A 135 -0.29 10.31 15.99
N LYS A 136 -1.22 9.57 15.38
CA LYS A 136 -2.63 9.51 15.82
C LYS A 136 -2.76 8.94 17.24
N LYS A 137 -2.11 7.82 17.56
CA LYS A 137 -2.06 7.27 18.96
C LYS A 137 -1.43 8.25 19.96
N MET A 138 -0.45 9.05 19.54
CA MET A 138 0.19 10.08 20.34
C MET A 138 -0.63 11.38 20.43
N ASN A 139 -1.87 11.38 19.96
CA ASN A 139 -2.81 12.52 19.94
C ASN A 139 -2.27 13.75 19.19
N ARG A 140 -1.55 13.52 18.07
CA ARG A 140 -1.11 14.55 17.11
C ARG A 140 -1.64 14.28 15.69
N PRO A 141 -2.97 14.30 15.46
CA PRO A 141 -3.55 14.08 14.13
C PRO A 141 -3.07 15.08 13.08
N GLY A 142 -2.81 16.35 13.46
CA GLY A 142 -2.30 17.39 12.56
C GLY A 142 -0.98 17.05 11.87
N GLU A 143 -0.04 16.42 12.58
CA GLU A 143 1.23 15.94 12.00
C GLU A 143 1.02 14.63 11.21
N ALA A 144 0.09 13.77 11.65
CA ALA A 144 -0.22 12.51 10.97
C ALA A 144 -0.72 12.71 9.53
N ILE A 145 -1.50 13.77 9.27
CA ILE A 145 -2.04 14.14 7.95
C ILE A 145 -0.96 14.11 6.86
N GLY A 146 0.16 14.83 7.06
CA GLY A 146 1.21 14.92 6.05
C GLY A 146 1.94 13.60 5.80
N HIS A 147 2.03 12.73 6.82
CA HIS A 147 2.58 11.38 6.66
C HIS A 147 1.61 10.44 5.92
N TYR A 148 0.30 10.53 6.17
CA TYR A 148 -0.71 9.75 5.44
C TYR A 148 -0.85 10.19 3.97
N GLN A 149 -0.90 11.49 3.68
CA GLN A 149 -0.93 12.01 2.30
C GLN A 149 0.26 11.50 1.48
N ARG A 150 1.47 11.54 2.07
CA ARG A 150 2.68 10.99 1.47
C ARG A 150 2.63 9.46 1.26
N ALA A 151 1.86 8.73 2.07
CA ALA A 151 1.64 7.29 1.84
C ALA A 151 0.81 7.03 0.58
N SER A 152 -0.33 7.74 0.43
CA SER A 152 -1.19 7.64 -0.77
C SER A 152 -0.46 8.07 -2.05
N GLU A 153 0.35 9.14 -2.00
CA GLU A 153 1.22 9.54 -3.12
C GLU A 153 2.15 8.41 -3.56
N LEU A 154 2.89 7.82 -2.61
CA LEU A 154 3.82 6.71 -2.89
C LEU A 154 3.09 5.45 -3.39
N GLN A 155 1.91 5.15 -2.87
CA GLN A 155 1.09 4.01 -3.31
C GLN A 155 0.58 4.19 -4.75
N SER A 156 0.09 5.37 -5.12
CA SER A 156 -0.38 5.65 -6.48
C SER A 156 0.72 5.47 -7.54
N GLN A 157 1.97 5.78 -7.21
CA GLN A 157 3.14 5.59 -8.09
C GLN A 157 3.50 4.11 -8.30
N VAL A 158 3.24 3.24 -7.31
CA VAL A 158 3.48 1.78 -7.44
C VAL A 158 2.57 1.16 -8.50
N SER A 159 1.31 1.60 -8.60
CA SER A 159 0.37 1.12 -9.62
C SER A 159 0.82 1.37 -11.07
N LEU A 160 1.40 2.54 -11.35
CA LEU A 160 1.81 2.93 -12.72
C LEU A 160 3.07 2.21 -13.20
N SER A 161 4.02 1.94 -12.30
CA SER A 161 5.37 1.47 -12.65
C SER A 161 5.48 -0.01 -13.07
N LYS A 162 4.41 -0.82 -12.91
CA LYS A 162 4.44 -2.27 -13.20
C LYS A 162 3.72 -2.70 -14.48
N CYS A 163 2.94 -1.82 -15.11
CA CYS A 163 2.01 -2.22 -16.18
C CYS A 163 2.60 -2.30 -17.60
N LEU A 164 3.90 -1.99 -17.79
CA LEU A 164 4.52 -1.96 -19.12
C LEU A 164 6.01 -2.41 -19.13
N PRO A 165 6.27 -3.64 -19.58
CA PRO A 165 7.57 -4.02 -20.13
C PRO A 165 7.46 -4.68 -21.52
N ASN A 166 7.85 -3.93 -22.56
CA ASN A 166 8.43 -4.39 -23.84
C ASN A 166 7.91 -5.70 -24.49
N MET A 167 6.95 -5.57 -25.42
CA MET A 167 6.67 -6.59 -26.46
C MET A 167 6.86 -6.03 -27.88
N VAL A 168 8.08 -6.11 -28.43
CA VAL A 168 8.31 -5.97 -29.88
C VAL A 168 9.38 -6.96 -30.36
N ARG A 169 8.96 -7.89 -31.24
CA ARG A 169 9.71 -8.63 -32.27
C ARG A 169 11.17 -9.03 -31.99
N LEU A 170 11.43 -10.34 -32.16
CA LEU A 170 12.30 -10.79 -33.26
C LEU A 170 11.94 -12.22 -33.67
N GLY A 171 12.06 -12.52 -34.96
CA GLY A 171 11.79 -13.85 -35.52
C GLY A 171 12.37 -13.97 -36.92
N ALA A 172 12.87 -15.15 -37.28
CA ALA A 172 13.49 -15.45 -38.56
C ALA A 172 13.23 -16.90 -39.00
N LYS A 173 13.17 -17.10 -40.33
CA LYS A 173 13.08 -18.40 -41.05
C LYS A 173 14.52 -18.94 -41.30
N SER A 174 14.82 -20.06 -41.95
CA SER A 174 14.12 -21.11 -42.74
C SER A 174 14.98 -22.41 -42.63
N SER A 175 14.54 -23.65 -42.90
CA SER A 175 14.28 -24.31 -44.21
C SER A 175 15.50 -24.26 -45.20
N GLU A 176 15.89 -25.29 -45.98
CA GLU A 176 15.31 -26.62 -46.29
C GLU A 176 16.21 -27.45 -47.28
N VAL A 177 15.97 -28.78 -47.46
CA VAL A 177 15.95 -29.55 -48.77
C VAL A 177 17.24 -29.69 -49.67
N VAL A 178 17.49 -30.70 -50.54
CA VAL A 178 17.07 -32.14 -50.73
C VAL A 178 17.82 -32.83 -51.95
N VAL A 179 17.61 -34.14 -52.21
CA VAL A 179 17.78 -34.92 -53.51
C VAL A 179 19.21 -35.33 -53.98
N VAL A 180 19.57 -36.56 -54.47
CA VAL A 180 19.09 -37.58 -55.48
C VAL A 180 19.59 -37.30 -56.93
N VAL A 181 19.95 -38.23 -57.84
CA VAL A 181 19.55 -39.64 -58.16
C VAL A 181 20.73 -40.52 -58.72
N VAL A 182 20.52 -41.73 -59.30
CA VAL A 182 20.81 -43.03 -58.65
C VAL A 182 21.03 -44.22 -59.65
N VAL A 183 21.86 -45.25 -59.34
CA VAL A 183 21.93 -46.65 -59.93
C VAL A 183 22.54 -46.74 -61.39
N VAL A 184 23.07 -47.83 -61.99
CA VAL A 184 23.00 -49.32 -61.86
C VAL A 184 24.36 -50.04 -62.06
N GLU A 185 24.62 -51.11 -61.29
CA GLU A 185 25.08 -52.43 -61.80
C GLU A 185 24.12 -53.48 -61.24
N LEU A 186 23.81 -54.57 -61.97
CA LEU A 186 22.51 -55.23 -61.76
C LEU A 186 22.52 -56.66 -61.16
N VAL A 187 23.55 -57.50 -61.35
CA VAL A 187 23.39 -58.97 -61.17
C VAL A 187 24.09 -59.58 -59.94
N VAL A 188 25.39 -59.35 -59.70
CA VAL A 188 26.01 -59.66 -58.37
C VAL A 188 25.27 -58.90 -57.28
N VAL A 189 24.83 -57.69 -57.65
CA VAL A 189 23.85 -56.88 -56.95
C VAL A 189 22.63 -57.70 -56.53
N VAL A 190 21.84 -58.40 -57.36
CA VAL A 190 20.59 -59.08 -56.90
C VAL A 190 20.73 -59.88 -55.59
N VAL A 191 21.71 -60.78 -55.45
CA VAL A 191 21.81 -61.63 -54.25
C VAL A 191 22.36 -60.86 -53.05
N VAL A 192 23.39 -60.03 -53.27
CA VAL A 192 23.92 -59.14 -52.22
C VAL A 192 22.85 -58.12 -51.81
N VAL A 193 22.01 -57.67 -52.72
CA VAL A 193 20.86 -56.79 -52.53
C VAL A 193 19.74 -57.49 -51.80
N VAL A 194 19.43 -58.78 -52.03
CA VAL A 194 18.43 -59.45 -51.17
C VAL A 194 18.89 -59.42 -49.71
N VAL A 195 20.17 -59.69 -49.43
CA VAL A 195 20.70 -59.60 -48.06
C VAL A 195 20.78 -58.15 -47.55
N VAL A 196 21.32 -57.23 -48.34
CA VAL A 196 21.49 -55.80 -47.97
C VAL A 196 20.16 -55.04 -47.93
N VAL A 197 19.13 -55.45 -48.67
CA VAL A 197 17.76 -54.93 -48.57
C VAL A 197 17.05 -55.52 -47.37
N VAL A 198 17.23 -56.80 -47.02
CA VAL A 198 16.65 -57.35 -45.77
C VAL A 198 17.30 -56.70 -44.55
N VAL A 199 18.64 -56.66 -44.48
CA VAL A 199 19.37 -55.96 -43.40
C VAL A 199 19.04 -54.46 -43.43
N GLY A 200 18.98 -53.85 -44.60
CA GLY A 200 18.61 -52.45 -44.80
C GLY A 200 17.19 -52.14 -44.35
N LEU A 201 16.21 -53.02 -44.61
CA LEU A 201 14.83 -52.91 -44.12
C LEU A 201 14.79 -52.97 -42.59
N VAL A 202 15.52 -53.90 -41.98
CA VAL A 202 15.61 -53.99 -40.50
C VAL A 202 16.24 -52.72 -39.93
N VAL A 203 17.33 -52.22 -40.51
CA VAL A 203 17.96 -50.95 -40.09
C VAL A 203 17.02 -49.76 -40.28
N VAL A 204 16.34 -49.65 -41.42
CA VAL A 204 15.36 -48.58 -41.70
C VAL A 204 14.18 -48.64 -40.73
N VAL A 205 13.63 -49.83 -40.44
CA VAL A 205 12.54 -49.98 -39.45
C VAL A 205 13.01 -49.57 -38.06
N VAL A 206 14.20 -49.99 -37.62
CA VAL A 206 14.77 -49.57 -36.33
C VAL A 206 14.98 -48.06 -36.28
N VAL A 207 15.55 -47.45 -37.32
CA VAL A 207 15.74 -45.99 -37.41
C VAL A 207 14.40 -45.26 -37.40
N VAL A 208 13.39 -45.72 -38.14
CA VAL A 208 12.04 -45.11 -38.14
C VAL A 208 11.39 -45.22 -36.76
N VAL A 209 11.47 -46.37 -36.09
CA VAL A 209 10.94 -46.52 -34.72
C VAL A 209 11.66 -45.59 -33.74
N VAL A 210 12.99 -45.49 -33.79
CA VAL A 210 13.76 -44.57 -32.94
C VAL A 210 13.38 -43.11 -33.23
N VAL A 211 13.26 -42.71 -34.50
CA VAL A 211 12.85 -41.36 -34.89
C VAL A 211 11.42 -41.05 -34.40
N VAL A 212 10.47 -41.98 -34.55
CA VAL A 212 9.10 -41.79 -34.04
C VAL A 212 9.07 -41.65 -32.52
N VAL A 213 9.82 -42.48 -31.79
CA VAL A 213 9.92 -42.37 -30.31
C VAL A 213 10.54 -41.03 -29.90
N VAL A 214 11.61 -40.58 -30.56
CA VAL A 214 12.24 -39.27 -30.29
C VAL A 214 11.27 -38.12 -30.62
N VAL A 215 10.55 -38.17 -31.74
CA VAL A 215 9.56 -37.13 -32.10
C VAL A 215 8.42 -37.08 -31.09
N VAL A 216 7.88 -38.23 -30.66
CA VAL A 216 6.81 -38.28 -29.64
C VAL A 216 7.29 -37.71 -28.29
N LEU A 217 8.52 -38.03 -27.87
CA LEU A 217 9.12 -37.48 -26.65
C LEU A 217 9.34 -35.97 -26.74
N VAL A 218 9.85 -35.46 -27.87
CA VAL A 218 10.08 -34.03 -28.09
C VAL A 218 8.75 -33.25 -28.15
N VAL A 219 7.75 -33.77 -28.87
CA VAL A 219 6.40 -33.15 -28.92
C VAL A 219 5.75 -33.15 -27.53
N GLY A 220 5.84 -34.25 -26.79
CA GLY A 220 5.34 -34.32 -25.40
C GLY A 220 6.02 -33.29 -24.48
N LEU A 221 7.35 -33.17 -24.56
CA LEU A 221 8.11 -32.18 -23.81
C LEU A 221 7.70 -30.73 -24.16
N VAL A 222 7.54 -30.43 -25.45
CA VAL A 222 7.11 -29.09 -25.92
C VAL A 222 5.71 -28.76 -25.42
N VAL A 223 4.76 -29.70 -25.45
CA VAL A 223 3.40 -29.49 -24.91
C VAL A 223 3.44 -29.22 -23.40
N VAL A 224 4.23 -29.98 -22.64
CA VAL A 224 4.40 -29.74 -21.19
C VAL A 224 4.99 -28.36 -20.91
N ILE A 225 6.01 -27.94 -21.67
CA ILE A 225 6.61 -26.60 -21.53
C ILE A 225 5.58 -25.50 -21.83
N ILE A 226 4.78 -25.65 -22.89
CA ILE A 226 3.72 -24.67 -23.23
C ILE A 226 2.68 -24.55 -22.12
N VAL A 227 2.22 -25.68 -21.56
CA VAL A 227 1.25 -25.68 -20.44
C VAL A 227 1.85 -25.04 -19.19
N VAL A 228 3.09 -25.35 -18.82
CA VAL A 228 3.77 -24.73 -17.67
C VAL A 228 3.94 -23.23 -17.87
N VAL A 229 4.36 -22.77 -19.05
CA VAL A 229 4.47 -21.34 -19.36
C VAL A 229 3.11 -20.65 -19.30
N ALA A 230 2.05 -21.25 -19.83
CA ALA A 230 0.70 -20.69 -19.77
C ALA A 230 0.18 -20.55 -18.31
N VAL A 231 0.42 -21.56 -17.47
CA VAL A 231 0.06 -21.51 -16.04
C VAL A 231 0.87 -20.45 -15.31
N VAL A 232 2.19 -20.35 -15.55
CA VAL A 232 3.05 -19.33 -14.93
C VAL A 232 2.64 -17.92 -15.36
N VAL A 233 2.36 -17.69 -16.65
CA VAL A 233 1.90 -16.39 -17.15
C VAL A 233 0.54 -16.02 -16.55
N GLY A 234 -0.42 -16.96 -16.50
CA GLY A 234 -1.72 -16.74 -15.87
C GLY A 234 -1.60 -16.39 -14.39
N LEU A 235 -0.76 -17.11 -13.65
CA LEU A 235 -0.51 -16.87 -12.23
C LEU A 235 0.22 -15.52 -11.98
N VAL A 236 1.15 -15.13 -12.85
CA VAL A 236 1.80 -13.81 -12.81
C VAL A 236 0.80 -12.69 -13.09
N VAL A 237 -0.10 -12.84 -14.08
CA VAL A 237 -1.16 -11.86 -14.37
C VAL A 237 -2.11 -11.73 -13.18
N VAL A 238 -2.54 -12.85 -12.57
CA VAL A 238 -3.37 -12.82 -11.34
C VAL A 238 -2.66 -12.10 -10.20
N ILE A 239 -1.36 -12.37 -9.96
CA ILE A 239 -0.57 -11.65 -8.95
C ILE A 239 -0.50 -10.15 -9.25
N ILE A 240 -0.26 -9.76 -10.51
CA ILE A 240 -0.20 -8.33 -10.90
C ILE A 240 -1.55 -7.63 -10.64
N VAL A 241 -2.67 -8.26 -11.04
CA VAL A 241 -4.02 -7.72 -10.80
C VAL A 241 -4.33 -7.61 -9.31
N VAL A 242 -4.07 -8.66 -8.53
CA VAL A 242 -4.29 -8.65 -7.07
C VAL A 242 -3.43 -7.56 -6.40
N VAL A 243 -2.14 -7.46 -6.74
CA VAL A 243 -1.25 -6.42 -6.19
C VAL A 243 -1.70 -5.01 -6.60
N ALA A 244 -2.21 -4.81 -7.82
CA ALA A 244 -2.74 -3.52 -8.25
C ALA A 244 -4.02 -3.13 -7.48
N VAL A 245 -4.97 -4.06 -7.33
CA VAL A 245 -6.21 -3.84 -6.57
C VAL A 245 -5.93 -3.58 -5.09
N VAL A 246 -5.04 -4.35 -4.45
CA VAL A 246 -4.63 -4.14 -3.06
C VAL A 246 -3.93 -2.78 -2.91
N SER A 247 -2.98 -2.43 -3.79
CA SER A 247 -2.29 -1.11 -3.73
C SER A 247 -3.26 0.07 -3.90
N ALA A 248 -4.35 -0.11 -4.67
CA ALA A 248 -5.38 0.90 -4.84
C ALA A 248 -6.28 1.03 -3.60
N LEU A 249 -6.65 -0.08 -2.94
CA LEU A 249 -7.40 -0.08 -1.68
C LEU A 249 -6.55 0.49 -0.52
N ASP A 250 -5.27 0.13 -0.45
CA ASP A 250 -4.34 0.70 0.53
C ASP A 250 -4.26 2.23 0.40
N CYS A 251 -4.20 2.74 -0.84
CA CYS A 251 -4.21 4.18 -1.16
C CYS A 251 -5.50 4.88 -0.69
N LEU A 252 -6.67 4.26 -0.87
CA LEU A 252 -7.94 4.80 -0.36
C LEU A 252 -7.95 4.76 1.18
N SER A 253 -7.46 3.69 1.81
CA SER A 253 -7.36 3.60 3.28
C SER A 253 -6.42 4.65 3.89
N ALA A 254 -5.40 5.10 3.16
CA ALA A 254 -4.53 6.19 3.56
C ALA A 254 -5.26 7.54 3.50
N LEU A 255 -6.00 7.83 2.42
CA LEU A 255 -6.82 9.03 2.30
C LEU A 255 -7.96 9.08 3.33
N GLN A 256 -8.56 7.94 3.65
CA GLN A 256 -9.56 7.84 4.72
C GLN A 256 -8.97 8.31 6.06
N LYS A 257 -7.77 7.85 6.43
CA LYS A 257 -7.08 8.29 7.65
C LYS A 257 -6.69 9.78 7.63
N VAL A 258 -6.45 10.36 6.45
CA VAL A 258 -6.30 11.82 6.31
C VAL A 258 -7.62 12.51 6.66
N ALA A 259 -8.74 12.04 6.11
CA ALA A 259 -10.07 12.61 6.40
C ALA A 259 -10.40 12.50 7.90
N ASP A 260 -10.20 11.33 8.51
CA ASP A 260 -10.40 11.10 9.96
C ASP A 260 -9.58 12.11 10.79
N CYS A 261 -8.28 12.25 10.51
CA CYS A 261 -7.41 13.19 11.23
C CYS A 261 -7.79 14.65 11.00
N LYS A 262 -8.32 15.00 9.82
CA LYS A 262 -8.82 16.36 9.54
C LYS A 262 -10.11 16.67 10.29
N MET A 263 -11.02 15.70 10.42
CA MET A 263 -12.21 15.84 11.27
C MET A 263 -11.82 15.99 12.74
N GLU A 264 -10.81 15.25 13.22
CA GLU A 264 -10.23 15.43 14.56
C GLU A 264 -9.58 16.81 14.78
N THR A 265 -8.96 17.40 13.75
CA THR A 265 -8.42 18.77 13.81
C THR A 265 -9.42 19.85 13.41
N LYS A 266 -10.69 19.52 13.18
CA LYS A 266 -11.76 20.43 12.70
C LYS A 266 -11.50 21.12 11.35
N ASP A 267 -10.60 20.58 10.53
CA ASP A 267 -10.39 21.00 9.14
C ASP A 267 -11.47 20.37 8.24
N TYR A 268 -12.74 20.71 8.47
CA TYR A 268 -13.87 20.12 7.76
C TYR A 268 -13.87 20.45 6.25
N GLU A 269 -13.42 21.65 5.89
CA GLU A 269 -13.22 22.09 4.49
C GLU A 269 -12.13 21.24 3.80
N GLY A 270 -10.99 21.05 4.47
CA GLY A 270 -9.94 20.19 3.96
C GLY A 270 -10.27 18.70 4.04
N ALA A 271 -11.20 18.27 4.89
CA ALA A 271 -11.72 16.90 4.93
C ALA A 271 -12.65 16.66 3.74
N LEU A 272 -13.58 17.59 3.44
CA LEU A 272 -14.43 17.54 2.25
C LEU A 272 -13.62 17.40 0.96
N ALA A 273 -12.53 18.16 0.82
CA ALA A 273 -11.65 18.06 -0.34
C ALA A 273 -11.05 16.65 -0.52
N VAL A 274 -10.59 16.02 0.58
CA VAL A 274 -10.01 14.67 0.58
C VAL A 274 -11.08 13.60 0.33
N LEU A 275 -12.30 13.77 0.86
CA LEU A 275 -13.42 12.86 0.63
C LEU A 275 -13.91 12.90 -0.83
N THR A 276 -13.86 14.06 -1.51
CA THR A 276 -14.13 14.14 -2.95
C THR A 276 -13.03 13.47 -3.78
N GLU A 277 -11.76 13.69 -3.45
CA GLU A 277 -10.63 13.00 -4.10
C GLU A 277 -10.75 11.47 -3.93
N MET A 278 -11.06 11.00 -2.72
CA MET A 278 -11.26 9.59 -2.42
C MET A 278 -12.44 8.98 -3.19
N ALA A 279 -13.55 9.71 -3.34
CA ALA A 279 -14.69 9.29 -4.15
C ALA A 279 -14.35 9.22 -5.66
N TYR A 280 -13.63 10.21 -6.19
CA TYR A 280 -13.16 10.20 -7.58
C TYR A 280 -12.28 8.98 -7.87
N LEU A 281 -11.27 8.74 -7.02
CA LEU A 281 -10.36 7.60 -7.15
C LEU A 281 -11.07 6.24 -6.97
N ALA A 282 -12.10 6.17 -6.11
CA ALA A 282 -12.91 4.98 -5.95
C ALA A 282 -13.78 4.69 -7.19
N HIS A 283 -14.32 5.72 -7.87
CA HIS A 283 -15.00 5.55 -9.15
C HIS A 283 -14.04 5.17 -10.30
N GLU A 284 -12.89 5.85 -10.41
CA GLU A 284 -11.89 5.58 -11.45
C GLU A 284 -11.34 4.13 -11.37
N ARG A 285 -11.09 3.62 -10.16
CA ARG A 285 -10.41 2.34 -9.94
C ARG A 285 -11.36 1.18 -9.60
N GLY A 286 -12.52 1.47 -9.03
CA GLY A 286 -13.54 0.48 -8.67
C GLY A 286 -14.57 0.19 -9.77
N GLY A 287 -14.62 1.02 -10.82
CA GLY A 287 -15.58 0.92 -11.91
C GLY A 287 -15.40 -0.33 -12.78
N SER A 288 -16.45 -1.16 -12.86
CA SER A 288 -16.54 -2.28 -13.79
C SER A 288 -16.44 -1.82 -15.24
N SER A 289 -15.45 -2.30 -16.00
CA SER A 289 -15.28 -2.00 -17.43
C SER A 289 -16.44 -2.48 -18.33
N VAL A 290 -17.37 -3.28 -17.80
CA VAL A 290 -18.54 -3.81 -18.52
C VAL A 290 -19.84 -3.12 -18.10
N THR A 291 -19.91 -2.50 -16.91
CA THR A 291 -21.17 -1.97 -16.36
C THR A 291 -21.09 -0.58 -15.72
N GLY A 292 -19.89 0.00 -15.58
CA GLY A 292 -19.66 1.28 -14.88
C GLY A 292 -19.85 1.24 -13.35
N ARG A 293 -20.36 0.13 -12.80
CA ARG A 293 -20.70 -0.01 -11.38
C ARG A 293 -19.44 -0.16 -10.51
N PRO A 294 -19.39 0.43 -9.31
CA PRO A 294 -18.41 0.06 -8.29
C PRO A 294 -18.61 -1.41 -7.86
N ILE A 295 -17.56 -2.04 -7.33
CA ILE A 295 -17.58 -3.46 -6.93
C ILE A 295 -17.06 -3.63 -5.50
N GLY A 296 -17.84 -4.30 -4.64
CA GLY A 296 -17.43 -4.75 -3.31
C GLY A 296 -16.96 -3.59 -2.43
N ALA A 297 -15.74 -3.69 -1.88
CA ALA A 297 -15.15 -2.69 -0.98
C ALA A 297 -15.15 -1.25 -1.53
N TYR A 298 -15.17 -1.05 -2.86
CA TYR A 298 -15.31 0.29 -3.44
C TYR A 298 -16.71 0.89 -3.23
N CYS A 299 -17.76 0.07 -3.16
CA CYS A 299 -19.11 0.51 -2.78
C CYS A 299 -19.14 0.98 -1.33
N ASP A 300 -18.57 0.19 -0.41
CA ASP A 300 -18.55 0.50 1.03
C ASP A 300 -17.79 1.82 1.31
N ILE A 301 -16.66 2.02 0.62
CA ILE A 301 -15.89 3.28 0.67
C ILE A 301 -16.70 4.44 0.08
N LEU A 302 -17.39 4.25 -1.06
CA LEU A 302 -18.23 5.30 -1.66
C LEU A 302 -19.41 5.68 -0.78
N ALA A 303 -20.07 4.71 -0.13
CA ALA A 303 -21.13 4.96 0.84
C ALA A 303 -20.61 5.81 2.00
N LYS A 304 -19.49 5.40 2.63
CA LYS A 304 -18.86 6.17 3.70
C LYS A 304 -18.46 7.58 3.23
N CYS A 305 -17.93 7.73 2.02
CA CYS A 305 -17.60 9.03 1.42
C CYS A 305 -18.82 9.95 1.26
N GLU A 306 -19.91 9.45 0.66
CA GLU A 306 -21.11 10.24 0.34
C GLU A 306 -21.83 10.67 1.61
N ILE A 307 -22.07 9.74 2.55
CA ILE A 307 -22.70 10.01 3.86
C ILE A 307 -21.91 11.09 4.62
N THR A 308 -20.59 10.93 4.72
CA THR A 308 -19.72 11.87 5.44
C THR A 308 -19.67 13.23 4.75
N ARG A 309 -19.65 13.28 3.40
CA ARG A 309 -19.74 14.54 2.63
C ARG A 309 -21.06 15.26 2.85
N VAL A 310 -22.20 14.57 2.82
CA VAL A 310 -23.52 15.18 3.09
C VAL A 310 -23.58 15.77 4.50
N LEU A 311 -23.15 15.03 5.52
CA LEU A 311 -23.14 15.52 6.91
C LEU A 311 -22.21 16.73 7.11
N LEU A 312 -21.02 16.74 6.50
CA LEU A 312 -20.10 17.87 6.57
C LEU A 312 -20.62 19.11 5.82
N LEU A 313 -21.33 18.94 4.69
CA LEU A 313 -21.94 20.06 3.96
C LEU A 313 -23.13 20.66 4.73
N LEU A 314 -23.90 19.83 5.44
CA LEU A 314 -24.96 20.28 6.35
C LEU A 314 -24.41 20.98 7.61
N LEU A 315 -23.22 20.60 8.08
CA LEU A 315 -22.53 21.26 9.20
C LEU A 315 -21.98 22.63 8.81
N LEU A 316 -21.33 22.73 7.64
CA LEU A 316 -20.64 23.95 7.19
C LEU A 316 -21.56 25.01 6.58
N GLN A 317 -22.77 24.63 6.14
CA GLN A 317 -23.72 25.49 5.42
C GLN A 317 -23.04 26.46 4.40
N PRO A 318 -22.18 25.95 3.49
CA PRO A 318 -21.31 26.80 2.67
C PRO A 318 -22.12 27.73 1.78
N THR A 319 -21.79 29.02 1.79
CA THR A 319 -22.50 30.01 0.96
C THR A 319 -22.31 29.73 -0.53
N PRO A 320 -23.28 30.10 -1.41
CA PRO A 320 -23.20 29.79 -2.85
C PRO A 320 -22.00 30.37 -3.61
N GLN A 321 -21.21 31.25 -2.98
CA GLN A 321 -19.97 31.81 -3.55
C GLN A 321 -18.69 31.05 -3.12
N ARG A 322 -18.79 30.18 -2.12
CA ARG A 322 -17.68 29.41 -1.52
C ARG A 322 -17.79 27.90 -1.80
N ILE A 323 -18.98 27.39 -2.08
CA ILE A 323 -19.21 25.99 -2.44
C ILE A 323 -18.53 25.62 -3.77
N ARG A 324 -17.82 24.49 -3.81
CA ARG A 324 -17.28 23.92 -5.06
C ARG A 324 -18.42 23.30 -5.88
N PRO A 325 -18.38 23.27 -7.23
CA PRO A 325 -19.44 22.68 -8.04
C PRO A 325 -19.72 21.20 -7.69
N GLU A 326 -18.68 20.44 -7.35
CA GLU A 326 -18.78 19.04 -6.89
C GLU A 326 -19.62 18.90 -5.60
N HIS A 327 -19.49 19.87 -4.69
CA HIS A 327 -20.25 19.90 -3.43
C HIS A 327 -21.68 20.39 -3.63
N ALA A 328 -21.92 21.32 -4.57
CA ALA A 328 -23.26 21.73 -4.98
C ALA A 328 -24.01 20.54 -5.60
N GLN A 329 -23.40 19.86 -6.58
CA GLN A 329 -23.92 18.63 -7.18
C GLN A 329 -24.18 17.53 -6.15
N THR A 330 -23.37 17.43 -5.09
CA THR A 330 -23.62 16.48 -3.99
C THR A 330 -24.94 16.79 -3.28
N LEU A 331 -25.24 18.06 -2.96
CA LEU A 331 -26.49 18.44 -2.31
C LEU A 331 -27.70 18.37 -3.27
N GLU A 332 -27.51 18.70 -4.55
CA GLU A 332 -28.54 18.61 -5.59
C GLU A 332 -29.10 17.18 -5.75
N LYS A 333 -28.33 16.13 -5.47
CA LYS A 333 -28.77 14.72 -5.44
C LYS A 333 -29.74 14.35 -4.31
N TYR A 334 -29.92 15.23 -3.33
CA TYR A 334 -30.77 14.98 -2.15
C TYR A 334 -31.93 15.99 -2.03
N THR A 335 -32.22 16.74 -3.10
CA THR A 335 -33.45 17.54 -3.23
C THR A 335 -34.55 16.71 -3.90
N TRP A 336 -35.82 17.09 -3.71
CA TRP A 336 -36.98 16.33 -4.21
C TRP A 336 -37.12 16.20 -5.74
N GLU A 337 -36.29 16.89 -6.54
CA GLU A 337 -36.38 16.87 -8.00
C GLU A 337 -35.38 15.90 -8.67
N SER A 338 -34.45 15.31 -7.92
CA SER A 338 -33.40 14.43 -8.45
C SER A 338 -33.53 12.98 -7.99
N PHE A 339 -33.12 12.06 -8.87
CA PHE A 339 -33.11 10.62 -8.60
C PHE A 339 -31.80 10.02 -9.14
N ASP A 340 -30.81 9.83 -8.27
CA ASP A 340 -29.52 9.26 -8.66
C ASP A 340 -29.44 7.76 -8.35
N SER A 341 -29.87 6.96 -9.33
CA SER A 341 -29.80 5.49 -9.31
C SER A 341 -28.41 4.89 -9.06
N LEU A 342 -27.32 5.67 -9.17
CA LEU A 342 -25.99 5.21 -8.76
C LEU A 342 -25.78 5.37 -7.24
N THR A 343 -26.31 6.42 -6.63
CA THR A 343 -26.16 6.71 -5.19
C THR A 343 -27.05 5.80 -4.35
N GLU A 344 -28.31 5.61 -4.77
CA GLU A 344 -29.23 4.65 -4.16
C GLU A 344 -28.66 3.21 -4.15
N MET A 345 -27.90 2.83 -5.20
CA MET A 345 -27.32 1.49 -5.35
C MET A 345 -26.22 1.16 -4.33
N TYR A 346 -25.53 2.15 -3.74
CA TYR A 346 -24.50 1.91 -2.71
C TYR A 346 -24.86 2.42 -1.30
N LEU A 347 -25.88 3.28 -1.15
CA LEU A 347 -26.48 3.58 0.17
C LEU A 347 -27.56 2.57 0.58
N GLY A 348 -28.32 2.04 -0.38
CA GLY A 348 -29.60 1.38 -0.13
C GLY A 348 -30.76 2.39 -0.01
N GLU A 349 -31.95 1.96 -0.42
CA GLU A 349 -33.17 2.79 -0.51
C GLU A 349 -33.49 3.49 0.82
N ASP A 350 -33.56 2.74 1.93
CA ASP A 350 -33.90 3.27 3.26
C ASP A 350 -32.95 4.39 3.71
N LEU A 351 -31.63 4.18 3.56
CA LEU A 351 -30.61 5.12 4.02
C LEU A 351 -30.55 6.37 3.13
N TYR A 352 -30.75 6.21 1.82
CA TYR A 352 -30.85 7.33 0.87
C TYR A 352 -32.07 8.21 1.19
N LEU A 353 -33.24 7.62 1.41
CA LEU A 353 -34.47 8.33 1.79
C LEU A 353 -34.33 9.03 3.14
N LEU A 354 -33.72 8.38 4.15
CA LEU A 354 -33.45 9.01 5.44
C LEU A 354 -32.50 10.21 5.30
N LEU A 355 -31.44 10.11 4.50
CA LEU A 355 -30.53 11.24 4.26
C LEU A 355 -31.16 12.37 3.45
N GLN A 356 -32.01 12.08 2.46
CA GLN A 356 -32.85 13.11 1.81
C GLN A 356 -33.71 13.83 2.85
N SER A 357 -34.38 13.10 3.75
CA SER A 357 -35.23 13.70 4.78
C SER A 357 -34.45 14.55 5.79
N VAL A 358 -33.20 14.20 6.11
CA VAL A 358 -32.30 15.03 6.93
C VAL A 358 -31.91 16.31 6.20
N VAL A 359 -31.56 16.25 4.92
CA VAL A 359 -31.25 17.44 4.11
C VAL A 359 -32.46 18.39 4.08
N MET A 360 -33.67 17.87 3.87
CA MET A 360 -34.90 18.67 3.89
C MET A 360 -35.25 19.23 5.28
N ALA A 361 -35.01 18.47 6.36
CA ALA A 361 -35.19 18.93 7.74
C ALA A 361 -34.22 20.07 8.11
N CYS A 362 -32.95 19.99 7.69
CA CYS A 362 -31.98 21.06 7.87
C CYS A 362 -32.36 22.33 7.08
N GLN A 363 -32.77 22.19 5.80
CA GLN A 363 -33.20 23.33 4.97
C GLN A 363 -34.44 24.04 5.53
N SER A 364 -35.44 23.27 5.99
CA SER A 364 -36.66 23.79 6.61
C SER A 364 -36.49 24.24 8.07
N LYS A 365 -35.34 23.91 8.69
CA LYS A 365 -34.99 24.14 10.10
C LYS A 365 -35.93 23.43 11.09
N ASP A 366 -36.51 22.30 10.69
CA ASP A 366 -37.34 21.47 11.57
C ASP A 366 -36.48 20.63 12.52
N LEU A 367 -36.19 21.22 13.68
CA LEU A 367 -35.48 20.55 14.77
C LEU A 367 -36.24 19.34 15.35
N VAL A 368 -37.57 19.26 15.20
CA VAL A 368 -38.36 18.13 15.74
C VAL A 368 -38.15 16.90 14.86
N SER A 369 -38.32 17.05 13.55
CA SER A 369 -38.03 15.97 12.59
C SER A 369 -36.56 15.57 12.62
N LEU A 370 -35.63 16.53 12.72
CA LEU A 370 -34.19 16.24 12.79
C LEU A 370 -33.82 15.39 14.03
N ASN A 371 -34.45 15.62 15.18
CA ASN A 371 -34.26 14.83 16.41
C ASN A 371 -35.03 13.48 16.42
N ALA A 372 -35.98 13.28 15.50
CA ALA A 372 -36.54 11.95 15.22
C ALA A 372 -35.56 11.15 14.36
N LEU A 373 -35.19 11.72 13.20
CA LEU A 373 -34.29 11.12 12.21
C LEU A 373 -32.93 10.72 12.79
N GLN A 374 -32.39 11.45 13.79
CA GLN A 374 -31.16 11.05 14.47
C GLN A 374 -31.27 9.64 15.09
N LYS A 375 -32.44 9.25 15.61
CA LYS A 375 -32.65 7.94 16.26
C LYS A 375 -32.75 6.82 15.23
N ASP A 376 -33.43 7.11 14.12
CA ASP A 376 -33.68 6.17 13.03
C ASP A 376 -32.40 5.91 12.21
N LEU A 377 -31.55 6.93 12.06
CA LEU A 377 -30.21 6.82 11.46
C LEU A 377 -29.14 6.24 12.40
N TRP A 378 -29.30 6.33 13.72
CA TRP A 378 -28.29 5.88 14.69
C TRP A 378 -27.74 4.46 14.45
N PRO A 379 -28.56 3.42 14.17
CA PRO A 379 -28.07 2.07 13.89
C PRO A 379 -27.52 1.87 12.46
N LEU A 380 -27.71 2.84 11.56
CA LEU A 380 -27.28 2.78 10.15
C LEU A 380 -25.95 3.52 9.92
N LEU A 381 -25.61 4.48 10.79
CA LEU A 381 -24.41 5.31 10.71
C LEU A 381 -23.27 4.77 11.58
N GLU A 382 -22.02 5.00 11.14
CA GLU A 382 -20.84 4.76 11.96
C GLU A 382 -20.75 5.72 13.16
N PRO A 383 -19.95 5.42 14.21
CA PRO A 383 -19.77 6.31 15.36
C PRO A 383 -19.32 7.74 14.99
N ASP A 384 -18.39 7.87 14.05
CA ASP A 384 -17.88 9.17 13.60
C ASP A 384 -18.95 9.99 12.86
N GLN A 385 -19.77 9.31 12.05
CA GLN A 385 -20.90 9.90 11.33
C GLN A 385 -22.03 10.30 12.29
N ASN A 386 -22.32 9.49 13.30
CA ASN A 386 -23.24 9.82 14.39
C ASN A 386 -22.77 11.05 15.20
N GLN A 387 -21.45 11.18 15.42
CA GLN A 387 -20.87 12.38 16.05
C GLN A 387 -21.02 13.62 15.15
N LEU A 388 -20.78 13.52 13.84
CA LEU A 388 -21.03 14.61 12.89
C LEU A 388 -22.51 15.02 12.86
N LEU A 389 -23.44 14.06 12.77
CA LEU A 389 -24.88 14.35 12.80
C LEU A 389 -25.30 15.05 14.11
N HIS A 390 -24.73 14.65 15.25
CA HIS A 390 -24.93 15.36 16.52
C HIS A 390 -24.41 16.81 16.48
N PHE A 391 -23.27 17.07 15.84
CA PHE A 391 -22.76 18.43 15.65
C PHE A 391 -23.63 19.26 14.69
N VAL A 392 -24.15 18.67 13.61
CA VAL A 392 -25.13 19.30 12.71
C VAL A 392 -26.36 19.74 13.51
N ILE A 393 -26.95 18.85 14.31
CA ILE A 393 -28.10 19.16 15.17
C ILE A 393 -27.76 20.30 16.13
N ARG A 394 -26.60 20.25 16.78
CA ARG A 394 -26.18 21.28 17.75
C ARG A 394 -26.07 22.67 17.10
N GLU A 395 -25.42 22.78 15.94
CA GLU A 395 -25.28 24.06 15.23
C GLU A 395 -26.64 24.59 14.72
N HIS A 396 -27.60 23.72 14.38
CA HIS A 396 -28.97 24.14 14.05
C HIS A 396 -29.76 24.59 15.30
N THR A 397 -29.50 24.04 16.49
CA THR A 397 -30.11 24.53 17.76
C THR A 397 -29.48 25.82 18.28
N HIS A 398 -28.18 25.99 18.07
CA HIS A 398 -27.38 27.13 18.51
C HIS A 398 -26.40 27.49 17.39
N PRO A 399 -26.77 28.41 16.48
CA PRO A 399 -25.89 28.82 15.38
C PRO A 399 -24.72 29.63 15.95
N SER A 400 -23.57 28.96 16.09
CA SER A 400 -22.29 29.55 16.48
C SER A 400 -21.77 30.47 15.36
N GLY A 401 -22.01 30.09 14.11
CA GLY A 401 -21.48 30.75 12.92
C GLY A 401 -20.02 30.39 12.59
N ASP A 402 -19.31 29.75 13.53
CA ASP A 402 -17.92 29.31 13.38
C ASP A 402 -17.76 27.97 12.63
N GLY A 403 -18.82 27.15 12.55
CA GLY A 403 -18.70 25.76 12.06
C GLY A 403 -17.95 24.82 13.02
N ILE A 404 -17.99 25.13 14.34
CA ILE A 404 -17.39 24.49 15.53
C ILE A 404 -16.11 23.67 15.31
#